data_AF-A0A259NBS1-F1
#
_entry.id   AF-A0A259NBS1-F1
#
_cell.length_a   1.000
_cell.length_b   1.000
_cell.length_c   1.000
_cell.angle_alpha   90.00
_cell.angle_beta   90.00
_cell.angle_gamma   90.00
#
_symmetry.space_group_name_H-M   'P 1'
#
loop_
_entity.id
_entity.type
_entity.pdbx_description
1 polymer ?
#
loop_
_entity_poly.entity_id
_entity_poly.type
_entity_poly.pdbx_seq_one_letter_code
_entity_poly.pdbx_strand_id
1 'polypeptide(L)'
;FFRAVEQDLHNLQHEADMANKMVAAIYRRHNEDNPLGGVDAPQFKIQRYLRELKKLQEKGDQFRLHLKTLLTEQRSLTRRFFATLAQEVIGLHQRLRLDAEQWAADALMPLMQHTLEHKQMLESHMLRLKALAQETQQTRKRSQQLARYQEELEQQLALASDMLRVLRRPAPVQRQGKVVSLPTAARPRSL
;
A
#
# COMPACT_ATOMS: atom_id res chain seq x y z
N PHE A 1 34.90 32.97 21.64
CA PHE A 1 33.97 31.91 22.08
C PHE A 1 32.54 32.23 21.67
N PHE A 2 31.79 33.09 22.39
CA PHE A 2 30.37 33.34 22.07
C PHE A 2 30.10 33.77 20.63
N ARG A 3 30.93 34.65 20.04
CA ARG A 3 30.80 35.01 18.61
C ARG A 3 30.93 33.82 17.65
N ALA A 4 31.81 32.86 17.96
CA ALA A 4 31.97 31.67 17.13
C ALA A 4 30.73 30.76 17.25
N VAL A 5 30.26 30.56 18.48
CA VAL A 5 29.03 29.79 18.76
C VAL A 5 27.80 30.43 18.11
N GLU A 6 27.69 31.75 18.14
CA GLU A 6 26.61 32.50 17.51
C GLU A 6 26.65 32.37 15.98
N GLN A 7 27.84 32.45 15.38
CA GLN A 7 28.02 32.22 13.95
C GLN A 7 27.62 30.79 13.55
N ASP A 8 28.04 29.79 14.33
CA ASP A 8 27.70 28.39 14.10
C ASP A 8 26.18 28.16 14.17
N LEU A 9 25.52 28.72 15.18
CA LEU A 9 24.05 28.63 15.29
C LEU A 9 23.31 29.39 14.18
N HIS A 10 23.86 30.49 13.68
CA HIS A 10 23.27 31.22 12.55
C HIS A 10 23.41 30.43 11.24
N ASN A 11 24.54 29.75 11.03
CA ASN A 11 24.71 28.84 9.90
C ASN A 11 23.70 27.68 9.99
N LEU A 12 23.57 27.07 11.18
CA LEU A 12 22.56 26.04 11.44
C LEU A 12 21.13 26.54 11.22
N GLN A 13 20.86 27.82 11.46
CA GLN A 13 19.55 28.41 11.18
C GLN A 13 19.26 28.40 9.67
N HIS A 14 20.22 28.81 8.85
CA HIS A 14 20.06 28.75 7.40
C HIS A 14 19.88 27.31 6.90
N GLU A 15 20.63 26.36 7.43
CA GLU A 15 20.47 24.94 7.11
C GLU A 15 19.07 24.42 7.50
N ALA A 16 18.60 24.76 8.71
CA ALA A 16 17.26 24.43 9.18
C ALA A 16 16.16 25.01 8.28
N ASP A 17 16.28 26.27 7.88
CA ASP A 17 15.32 26.92 7.00
C ASP A 17 15.31 26.26 5.61
N MET A 18 16.47 25.83 5.12
CA MET A 18 16.57 25.07 3.87
C MET A 18 15.95 23.68 3.97
N ALA A 19 16.23 22.95 5.06
CA ALA A 19 15.63 21.65 5.32
C ALA A 19 14.10 21.75 5.41
N ASN A 20 13.57 22.76 6.11
CA ASN A 20 12.14 23.03 6.19
C ASN A 20 11.53 23.27 4.81
N LYS A 21 12.18 24.07 3.94
CA LYS A 21 11.72 24.30 2.56
C LYS A 21 11.71 23.01 1.75
N MET A 22 12.73 22.17 1.90
CA MET A 22 12.82 20.88 1.21
C MET A 22 11.69 19.94 1.65
N VAL A 23 11.47 19.77 2.95
CA VAL A 23 10.37 18.92 3.46
C VAL A 23 9.02 19.46 2.98
N ALA A 24 8.78 20.77 3.03
CA ALA A 24 7.56 21.37 2.51
C ALA A 24 7.35 21.11 1.01
N ALA A 25 8.42 21.16 0.21
CA ALA A 25 8.35 20.86 -1.22
C ALA A 25 8.03 19.37 -1.48
N ILE A 26 8.61 18.46 -0.70
CA ILE A 26 8.32 17.02 -0.79
C ILE A 26 6.86 16.73 -0.46
N TYR A 27 6.33 17.32 0.62
CA TYR A 27 4.92 17.17 1.01
C TYR A 27 3.98 17.72 -0.05
N ARG A 28 4.28 18.90 -0.62
CA ARG A 28 3.47 19.49 -1.67
C ARG A 28 3.38 18.57 -2.89
N ARG A 29 4.53 18.11 -3.37
CA ARG A 29 4.60 17.18 -4.52
C ARG A 29 3.84 15.89 -4.23
N HIS A 30 4.01 15.31 -3.04
CA HIS A 30 3.26 14.12 -2.67
C HIS A 30 1.75 14.39 -2.66
N ASN A 31 1.30 15.52 -2.11
CA ASN A 31 -0.13 15.88 -2.04
C ASN A 31 -0.76 16.18 -3.40
N GLU A 32 0.01 16.65 -4.38
CA GLU A 32 -0.45 16.82 -5.77
C GLU A 32 -0.82 15.47 -6.40
N ASP A 33 -0.01 14.44 -6.17
CA ASP A 33 -0.20 13.10 -6.72
C ASP A 33 -1.16 12.24 -5.86
N ASN A 34 -1.10 12.40 -4.53
CA ASN A 34 -1.79 11.58 -3.52
C ASN A 34 -2.13 12.44 -2.28
N PRO A 35 -3.34 13.03 -2.21
CA PRO A 35 -3.71 13.92 -1.11
C PRO A 35 -3.72 13.23 0.25
N LEU A 36 -2.91 13.71 1.21
CA LEU A 36 -2.83 13.16 2.57
C LEU A 36 -3.94 13.63 3.53
N GLY A 37 -5.06 14.14 3.04
CA GLY A 37 -6.16 14.56 3.93
C GLY A 37 -5.78 15.64 4.96
N GLY A 38 -4.84 16.53 4.63
CA GLY A 38 -4.50 17.69 5.47
C GLY A 38 -3.30 17.53 6.40
N VAL A 39 -2.42 16.55 6.18
CA VAL A 39 -1.14 16.47 6.92
C VAL A 39 -0.17 17.52 6.39
N ASP A 40 0.15 18.49 7.23
CA ASP A 40 1.16 19.51 6.96
C ASP A 40 2.58 19.01 7.19
N ALA A 41 3.53 19.58 6.45
CA ALA A 41 4.95 19.32 6.63
C ALA A 41 5.43 19.75 8.02
N PRO A 42 6.05 18.87 8.82
CA PRO A 42 6.60 19.24 10.12
C PRO A 42 7.78 20.19 9.94
N GLN A 43 7.85 21.23 10.79
CA GLN A 43 8.93 22.22 10.75
C GLN A 43 9.90 22.03 11.91
N PHE A 44 11.19 22.06 11.59
CA PHE A 44 12.26 22.15 12.57
C PHE A 44 12.33 23.56 13.15
N LYS A 45 12.15 23.69 14.46
CA LYS A 45 12.07 24.99 15.17
C LYS A 45 13.40 25.35 15.84
N ILE A 46 14.39 25.76 15.06
CA ILE A 46 15.71 26.16 15.60
C ILE A 46 15.66 27.41 16.51
N GLN A 47 14.65 28.27 16.32
CA GLN A 47 14.48 29.54 17.05
C GLN A 47 14.47 29.39 18.59
N ARG A 48 14.06 28.23 19.13
CA ARG A 48 14.13 27.99 20.58
C ARG A 48 15.59 27.99 21.09
N TYR A 49 16.50 27.36 20.35
CA TYR A 49 17.90 27.24 20.71
C TYR A 49 18.65 28.56 20.56
N LEU A 50 18.31 29.34 19.52
CA LEU A 50 18.85 30.70 19.34
C LEU A 50 18.50 31.60 20.55
N ARG A 51 17.26 31.53 21.04
CA ARG A 51 16.83 32.27 22.23
C ARG A 51 17.53 31.79 23.49
N GLU A 52 17.73 30.49 23.66
CA GLU A 52 18.48 29.93 24.80
C GLU A 52 19.96 30.37 24.76
N LEU A 53 20.60 30.34 23.59
CA LEU A 53 21.98 30.81 23.43
C LEU A 53 22.11 32.31 23.77
N LYS A 54 21.17 33.13 23.27
CA LYS A 54 21.14 34.57 23.57
C LYS A 54 21.05 34.84 25.08
N LYS A 55 20.23 34.08 25.81
CA LYS A 55 20.16 34.17 27.28
C LYS A 55 21.48 33.79 27.96
N LEU A 56 22.20 32.78 27.45
CA LEU A 56 23.52 32.41 27.97
C LEU A 56 24.57 33.52 27.72
N GLN A 57 24.51 34.16 26.56
CA GLN A 57 25.36 35.30 26.23
C GLN A 57 25.08 36.50 27.15
N GLU A 58 23.81 36.85 27.36
CA GLU A 58 23.40 37.92 28.27
C GLU A 58 23.90 37.68 29.71
N LYS A 59 23.82 36.44 30.21
CA LYS A 59 24.41 36.06 31.51
C LYS A 59 25.92 36.28 31.54
N GLY A 60 26.63 35.91 30.48
CA GLY A 60 28.07 36.12 30.34
C GLY A 60 28.45 37.59 30.34
N ASP A 61 27.71 38.43 29.61
CA ASP A 61 27.93 39.87 29.54
C ASP A 61 27.64 40.56 30.87
N GLN A 62 26.56 40.19 31.56
CA GLN A 62 26.25 40.68 32.90
C GLN A 62 27.35 40.33 33.90
N PHE A 63 27.81 39.08 33.93
CA PHE A 63 28.90 38.66 34.82
C PHE A 63 30.19 39.48 34.56
N ARG A 64 30.52 39.74 33.29
CA ARG A 64 31.67 40.57 32.92
C ARG A 64 31.52 42.02 33.38
N LEU A 65 30.32 42.60 33.33
CA LEU A 65 30.05 43.95 33.84
C LEU A 65 30.23 44.03 35.36
N HIS A 66 29.68 43.08 36.11
CA HIS A 66 29.80 43.02 37.57
C HIS A 66 31.24 42.74 38.05
N LEU A 67 32.02 41.96 37.30
CA LEU A 67 33.43 41.73 37.59
C LEU A 67 34.29 42.99 37.44
N LYS A 68 34.01 43.84 36.44
CA LYS A 68 34.71 45.12 36.27
C LYS A 68 34.49 46.06 37.45
N THR A 69 33.34 45.96 38.12
CA THR A 69 33.03 46.72 39.33
C THR A 69 33.56 46.09 40.63
N LEU A 70 33.95 44.82 40.61
CA LEU A 70 34.42 44.04 41.77
C LEU A 70 35.91 43.67 41.62
N LEU A 71 36.77 44.67 41.48
CA LEU A 71 38.22 44.48 41.40
C LEU A 71 38.81 44.18 42.79
N THR A 72 38.63 42.95 43.27
CA THR A 72 39.49 42.33 44.32
C THR A 72 39.34 40.80 44.29
N GLU A 73 40.40 40.09 43.91
CA GLU A 73 40.69 38.65 44.15
C GLU A 73 39.59 37.57 43.95
N GLN A 74 39.01 37.42 42.75
CA GLN A 74 38.11 36.27 42.44
C GLN A 74 38.44 35.49 41.15
N ARG A 75 39.71 35.10 40.96
CA ARG A 75 40.12 34.24 39.83
C ARG A 75 39.40 32.89 39.80
N SER A 76 39.15 32.27 40.95
CA SER A 76 38.47 30.96 41.05
C SER A 76 36.99 31.03 40.63
N LEU A 77 36.26 32.06 41.08
CA LEU A 77 34.85 32.26 40.73
C LEU A 77 34.68 32.47 39.21
N THR A 78 35.53 33.30 38.62
CA THR A 78 35.54 33.56 37.17
C THR A 78 35.72 32.26 36.38
N ARG A 79 36.69 31.42 36.77
CA ARG A 79 36.95 30.13 36.12
C ARG A 79 35.74 29.18 36.24
N ARG A 80 35.15 29.07 37.43
CA ARG A 80 33.95 28.23 37.66
C ARG A 80 32.77 28.69 36.83
N PHE A 81 32.51 30.00 36.78
CA PHE A 81 31.43 30.57 35.99
C PHE A 81 31.58 30.27 34.50
N PHE A 82 32.77 30.49 33.93
CA PHE A 82 33.02 30.17 32.51
C PHE A 82 32.92 28.68 32.22
N ALA A 83 33.36 27.81 33.14
CA ALA A 83 33.19 26.36 33.00
C ALA A 83 31.71 25.97 32.96
N THR A 84 30.88 26.54 33.85
CA THR A 84 29.43 26.33 33.84
C THR A 84 28.78 26.84 32.55
N LEU A 85 29.11 28.07 32.11
CA LEU A 85 28.57 28.59 30.84
C LEU A 85 28.97 27.73 29.64
N ALA A 86 30.21 27.25 29.58
CA ALA A 86 30.65 26.36 28.51
C ALA A 86 29.86 25.04 28.53
N GLN A 87 29.64 24.48 29.72
CA GLN A 87 28.85 23.26 29.87
C GLN A 87 27.38 23.43 29.42
N GLU A 88 26.77 24.58 29.72
CA GLU A 88 25.42 24.93 29.24
C GLU A 88 25.36 25.02 27.72
N VAL A 89 26.36 25.65 27.10
CA VAL A 89 26.45 25.74 25.62
C VAL A 89 26.64 24.36 24.98
N ILE A 90 27.47 23.50 25.58
CA ILE A 90 27.66 22.12 25.12
C ILE A 90 26.34 21.34 25.23
N GLY A 91 25.64 21.44 26.37
CA GLY A 91 24.35 20.80 26.57
C GLY A 91 23.27 21.30 25.61
N LEU A 92 23.30 22.60 25.25
CA LEU A 92 22.43 23.15 24.22
C LEU A 92 22.70 22.53 22.84
N HIS A 93 23.97 22.37 22.44
CA HIS A 93 24.32 21.73 21.16
C HIS A 93 23.92 20.26 21.12
N GLN A 94 24.12 19.53 22.22
CA GLN A 94 23.73 18.12 22.29
C GLN A 94 22.22 17.95 22.12
N ARG A 95 21.42 18.78 22.82
CA ARG A 95 19.96 18.81 22.65
C ARG A 95 19.54 19.22 21.25
N LEU A 96 20.19 20.24 20.67
CA LEU A 96 19.92 20.66 19.29
C LEU A 96 20.18 19.52 18.30
N ARG A 97 21.30 18.80 18.44
CA ARG A 97 21.66 17.70 17.56
C ARG A 97 20.66 16.56 17.65
N LEU A 98 20.32 16.12 18.87
CA LEU A 98 19.36 15.04 19.09
C LEU A 98 17.99 15.38 18.48
N ASP A 99 17.48 16.58 18.74
CA ASP A 99 16.19 17.00 18.21
C ASP A 99 16.21 17.16 16.69
N ALA A 100 17.35 17.55 16.09
CA ALA A 100 17.51 17.61 14.64
C ALA A 100 17.53 16.22 14.00
N GLU A 101 18.26 15.27 14.59
CA GLU A 101 18.31 13.87 14.15
C GLU A 101 16.91 13.23 14.22
N GLN A 102 16.21 13.42 15.33
CA GLN A 102 14.86 12.90 15.51
C GLN A 102 13.88 13.55 14.52
N TRP A 103 13.90 14.88 14.39
CA TRP A 103 13.05 15.56 13.42
C TRP A 103 13.30 15.07 11.99
N ALA A 104 14.56 14.87 11.59
CA ALA A 104 14.90 14.39 10.26
C ALA A 104 14.38 12.95 10.02
N ALA A 105 14.44 12.08 11.02
CA ALA A 105 13.90 10.72 10.93
C ALA A 105 12.37 10.71 10.84
N ASP A 106 11.71 11.58 11.59
CA ASP A 106 10.24 11.60 11.70
C ASP A 106 9.58 12.40 10.57
N ALA A 107 10.27 13.38 9.98
CA ALA A 107 9.68 14.35 9.06
C ALA A 107 8.99 13.72 7.84
N LEU A 108 9.54 12.63 7.31
CA LEU A 108 9.01 11.94 6.13
C LEU A 108 8.26 10.65 6.46
N MET A 109 8.18 10.27 7.73
CA MET A 109 7.54 9.03 8.17
C MET A 109 6.06 8.92 7.73
N PRO A 110 5.23 9.99 7.81
CA PRO A 110 3.84 9.92 7.34
C PRO A 110 3.74 9.56 5.85
N LEU A 111 4.64 10.11 5.02
CA LEU A 111 4.67 9.84 3.58
C LEU A 111 5.05 8.38 3.29
N MET A 112 6.05 7.86 4.01
CA MET A 112 6.45 6.46 3.90
C MET A 112 5.33 5.51 4.30
N GLN A 113 4.63 5.79 5.41
CA GLN A 113 3.51 4.98 5.88
C GLN A 113 2.37 4.98 4.86
N HIS A 114 1.94 6.15 4.41
CA HIS A 114 0.88 6.28 3.40
C HIS A 114 1.24 5.53 2.11
N THR A 115 2.48 5.67 1.63
CA THR A 115 2.95 4.97 0.43
C THR A 115 2.94 3.44 0.61
N LEU A 116 3.33 2.96 1.79
CA LEU A 116 3.32 1.53 2.11
C LEU A 116 1.90 0.96 2.16
N GLU A 117 0.98 1.67 2.82
CA GLU A 117 -0.43 1.28 2.90
C GLU A 117 -1.07 1.24 1.51
N HIS A 118 -0.83 2.26 0.69
CA HIS A 118 -1.34 2.30 -0.67
C HIS A 118 -0.79 1.16 -1.53
N LYS A 119 0.51 0.83 -1.39
CA LYS A 119 1.10 -0.35 -2.04
C LYS A 119 0.40 -1.65 -1.63
N GLN A 120 0.20 -1.86 -0.33
CA GLN A 120 -0.47 -3.07 0.18
C GLN A 120 -1.92 -3.18 -0.33
N MET A 121 -2.63 -2.05 -0.41
CA MET A 121 -3.97 -1.98 -1.01
C MET A 121 -3.95 -2.41 -2.48
N LEU A 122 -3.02 -1.88 -3.28
CA LEU A 122 -2.87 -2.25 -4.69
C LEU A 122 -2.51 -3.73 -4.86
N GLU A 123 -1.63 -4.28 -4.03
CA GLU A 123 -1.28 -5.71 -4.03
C GLU A 123 -2.51 -6.58 -3.74
N SER A 124 -3.33 -6.21 -2.74
CA SER A 124 -4.60 -6.88 -2.43
C SER A 124 -5.59 -6.83 -3.60
N HIS A 125 -5.72 -5.68 -4.24
CA HIS A 125 -6.57 -5.51 -5.42
C HIS A 125 -6.11 -6.38 -6.59
N MET A 126 -4.80 -6.48 -6.83
CA MET A 126 -4.24 -7.34 -7.86
C MET A 126 -4.58 -8.81 -7.62
N LEU A 127 -4.47 -9.29 -6.38
CA LEU A 127 -4.83 -10.67 -6.02
C LEU A 127 -6.31 -10.96 -6.26
N ARG A 128 -7.21 -10.02 -5.90
CA ARG A 128 -8.64 -10.13 -6.17
C ARG A 128 -8.94 -10.18 -7.67
N LEU A 129 -8.29 -9.32 -8.47
CA LEU A 129 -8.46 -9.34 -9.93
C LEU A 129 -8.02 -10.67 -10.54
N LYS A 130 -6.92 -11.26 -10.07
CA LYS A 130 -6.47 -12.59 -10.51
C LYS A 130 -7.50 -13.67 -10.17
N ALA A 131 -8.06 -13.65 -8.96
CA ALA A 131 -9.09 -14.60 -8.55
C ALA A 131 -10.36 -14.45 -9.41
N LEU A 132 -10.82 -13.22 -9.65
CA LEU A 132 -11.98 -12.93 -10.50
C LEU A 132 -11.77 -13.40 -11.95
N ALA A 133 -10.56 -13.20 -12.50
CA ALA A 133 -10.22 -13.67 -13.84
C ALA A 133 -10.27 -15.20 -13.93
N GLN A 134 -9.76 -15.91 -12.93
CA GLN A 134 -9.84 -17.38 -12.85
C GLN A 134 -11.28 -17.87 -12.72
N GLU A 135 -12.09 -17.25 -11.86
CA GLU A 135 -13.52 -17.58 -11.71
C GLU A 135 -14.30 -17.34 -13.00
N THR A 136 -14.02 -16.23 -13.69
CA THR A 136 -14.62 -15.93 -15.00
C THR A 136 -14.25 -16.98 -16.03
N GLN A 137 -12.98 -17.41 -16.08
CA GLN A 137 -12.54 -18.48 -16.98
C GLN A 137 -13.22 -19.80 -16.66
N GLN A 138 -13.36 -20.15 -15.37
CA GLN A 138 -14.04 -21.36 -14.96
C GLN A 138 -15.53 -21.33 -15.29
N THR A 139 -16.19 -20.18 -15.11
CA THR A 139 -17.59 -19.98 -15.48
C THR A 139 -17.81 -20.12 -16.97
N ARG A 140 -16.91 -19.57 -17.81
CA ARG A 140 -16.94 -19.77 -19.26
C ARG A 140 -16.82 -21.25 -19.65
N LYS A 141 -15.89 -22.00 -19.03
CA LYS A 141 -15.76 -23.44 -19.26
C LYS A 141 -17.04 -24.20 -18.90
N ARG A 142 -17.65 -23.90 -17.75
CA ARG A 142 -18.93 -24.50 -17.33
C ARG A 142 -20.06 -24.17 -18.29
N SER A 143 -20.16 -22.91 -18.74
CA SER A 143 -21.17 -22.50 -19.73
C SER A 143 -21.02 -23.25 -21.06
N GLN A 144 -19.78 -23.45 -21.52
CA GLN A 144 -19.51 -24.24 -22.74
C GLN A 144 -19.87 -25.72 -22.57
N GLN A 145 -19.62 -26.30 -21.39
CA GLN A 145 -20.03 -27.68 -21.08
C GLN A 145 -21.56 -27.82 -21.07
N LEU A 146 -22.29 -26.88 -20.46
CA LEU A 146 -23.74 -26.88 -20.44
C LEU A 146 -24.34 -26.74 -21.84
N ALA A 147 -23.76 -25.88 -22.70
CA ALA A 147 -24.20 -25.74 -24.09
C ALA A 147 -24.06 -27.06 -24.87
N ARG A 148 -22.94 -27.79 -24.69
CA ARG A 148 -22.76 -29.12 -25.30
C ARG A 148 -23.77 -30.14 -24.81
N TYR A 149 -24.04 -30.19 -23.51
CA TYR A 149 -25.06 -31.09 -22.98
C TYR A 149 -26.46 -30.76 -23.51
N GLN A 150 -26.77 -29.48 -23.71
CA GLN A 150 -28.02 -29.08 -24.34
C GLN A 150 -28.13 -29.61 -25.77
N GLU A 151 -27.08 -29.43 -26.59
CA GLU A 151 -27.05 -29.96 -27.97
C GLU A 151 -27.20 -31.49 -28.00
N GLU A 152 -26.53 -32.22 -27.10
CA GLU A 152 -26.65 -33.67 -26.99
C GLU A 152 -28.07 -34.12 -26.63
N LEU A 153 -28.71 -33.43 -25.67
CA LEU A 153 -30.10 -33.72 -25.27
C LEU A 153 -31.10 -33.40 -26.38
N GLU A 154 -30.90 -32.32 -27.13
CA GLU A 154 -31.72 -31.97 -28.30
C GLU A 154 -31.62 -33.06 -29.39
N GLN A 155 -30.43 -33.59 -29.64
CA GLN A 155 -30.23 -34.72 -30.56
C GLN A 155 -30.93 -36.00 -30.07
N GLN A 156 -30.81 -36.32 -28.78
CA GLN A 156 -31.49 -37.48 -28.19
C GLN A 156 -33.02 -37.37 -28.27
N LEU A 157 -33.58 -36.18 -28.04
CA LEU A 157 -35.01 -35.90 -28.18
C LEU A 157 -35.47 -36.07 -29.64
N ALA A 158 -34.70 -35.60 -30.61
CA ALA A 158 -34.99 -35.78 -32.03
C ALA A 158 -35.03 -37.27 -32.40
N LEU A 159 -34.02 -38.04 -31.99
CA LEU A 159 -33.96 -39.48 -32.22
C LEU A 159 -35.15 -40.23 -31.59
N ALA A 160 -35.48 -39.91 -30.34
CA ALA A 160 -36.63 -40.51 -29.65
C ALA A 160 -37.95 -40.18 -30.36
N SER A 161 -38.10 -38.95 -30.86
CA SER A 161 -39.27 -38.52 -31.63
C SER A 161 -39.40 -39.28 -32.95
N ASP A 162 -38.28 -39.50 -33.65
CA ASP A 162 -38.25 -40.32 -34.87
C ASP A 162 -38.63 -41.77 -34.59
N MET A 163 -38.11 -42.37 -33.52
CA MET A 163 -38.49 -43.72 -33.09
C MET A 163 -39.99 -43.81 -32.79
N LEU A 164 -40.54 -42.86 -32.03
CA LEU A 164 -41.98 -42.79 -31.77
C LEU A 164 -42.81 -42.66 -33.05
N ARG A 165 -42.33 -41.89 -34.03
CA ARG A 165 -42.99 -41.74 -35.33
C ARG A 165 -43.00 -43.06 -36.13
N VAL A 166 -41.92 -43.83 -36.07
CA VAL A 166 -41.85 -45.17 -36.68
C VAL A 166 -42.85 -46.13 -36.02
N LEU A 167 -42.90 -46.14 -34.68
CA LEU A 167 -43.82 -46.98 -33.91
C LEU A 167 -45.30 -46.61 -34.12
N ARG A 168 -45.61 -45.33 -34.40
CA ARG A 168 -46.97 -44.85 -34.68
C ARG A 168 -47.44 -45.10 -36.13
N ARG A 169 -46.62 -45.67 -37.01
CA ARG A 169 -47.07 -46.02 -38.37
C ARG A 169 -48.14 -47.14 -38.28
N PRO A 170 -49.34 -46.96 -38.85
CA PRO A 170 -50.36 -48.00 -38.82
C PRO A 170 -49.85 -49.25 -39.54
N ALA A 171 -50.25 -50.43 -39.05
CA ALA A 171 -49.86 -51.71 -39.63
C ALA A 171 -50.15 -51.71 -41.15
N PRO A 172 -49.23 -52.22 -42.00
CA PRO A 172 -49.47 -52.28 -43.43
C PRO A 172 -50.77 -53.04 -43.67
N VAL A 173 -51.74 -52.40 -44.32
CA VAL A 173 -53.03 -53.00 -44.67
C VAL A 173 -52.75 -54.23 -45.52
N GLN A 174 -52.86 -55.42 -44.92
CA GLN A 174 -52.69 -56.68 -45.62
C GLN A 174 -53.88 -56.86 -46.57
N ARG A 175 -53.69 -56.56 -47.86
CA ARG A 175 -54.57 -57.07 -48.90
C ARG A 175 -54.41 -58.59 -48.91
N GLN A 176 -55.46 -59.30 -48.50
CA GLN A 176 -55.52 -60.77 -48.50
C GLN A 176 -55.29 -61.31 -49.92
N GLY A 177 -54.05 -61.70 -50.22
CA GLY A 177 -53.69 -62.45 -51.40
C GLY A 177 -53.99 -63.94 -51.18
N LYS A 178 -54.99 -64.43 -51.92
CA LYS A 178 -55.46 -65.82 -52.09
C LYS A 178 -54.39 -66.89 -51.80
N VAL A 179 -54.62 -67.69 -50.75
CA VAL A 179 -53.76 -68.83 -50.36
C VAL A 179 -54.00 -70.01 -51.31
N VAL A 180 -52.94 -70.57 -51.88
CA VAL A 180 -52.96 -71.84 -52.63
C VAL A 180 -52.45 -72.96 -51.73
N SER A 181 -53.27 -73.98 -51.50
CA SER A 181 -52.92 -75.21 -50.80
C SER A 181 -52.36 -76.23 -51.79
N LEU A 182 -51.21 -76.84 -51.50
CA LEU A 182 -50.70 -78.01 -52.25
C LEU A 182 -50.88 -79.29 -51.41
N PRO A 183 -51.38 -80.39 -52.00
CA PRO A 183 -51.80 -81.57 -51.26
C PRO A 183 -50.65 -82.52 -50.91
N THR A 184 -50.84 -83.18 -49.76
CA THR A 184 -50.11 -84.31 -49.20
C THR A 184 -50.19 -85.55 -50.11
N ALA A 185 -49.06 -86.21 -50.36
CA ALA A 185 -49.02 -87.55 -50.97
C ALA A 185 -48.19 -88.50 -50.09
N ALA A 186 -48.78 -89.67 -49.83
CA ALA A 186 -48.38 -90.65 -48.83
C ALA A 186 -47.27 -91.63 -49.31
N ARG A 187 -46.58 -92.20 -48.31
CA ARG A 187 -45.63 -93.33 -48.32
C ARG A 187 -46.05 -94.53 -49.18
N PRO A 188 -45.10 -95.46 -49.41
CA PRO A 188 -45.30 -96.78 -48.80
C PRO A 188 -44.07 -97.36 -48.09
N ARG A 189 -44.34 -98.46 -47.37
CA ARG A 189 -43.57 -99.18 -46.35
C ARG A 189 -43.66 -100.68 -46.71
N SER A 190 -42.54 -101.40 -46.73
CA SER A 190 -42.41 -102.89 -46.72
C SER A 190 -40.99 -103.26 -47.18
N LEU A 191 -40.21 -104.18 -46.60
CA LEU A 191 -40.36 -105.23 -45.59
C LEU A 191 -39.09 -105.26 -44.72
#